data_AF-A0A5D9C6P2-F1
#
_entry.id   AF-A0A5D9C6P2-F1
#
_cell.length_a   1.000
_cell.length_b   1.000
_cell.length_c   1.000
_cell.angle_alpha   90.00
_cell.angle_beta   90.00
_cell.angle_gamma   90.00
#
_symmetry.space_group_name_H-M   'P 1'
#
loop_
_entity.id
_entity.type
_entity.pdbx_description
1 polymer ?
#
loop_
_entity_poly.entity_id
_entity_poly.type
_entity_poly.pdbx_seq_one_letter_code
_entity_poly.pdbx_strand_id
1 'polypeptide(L)'
;MPIMLPLTLLGAGYLIYQIFAGATLALPIALAIAAGFGAAHFGSSPLLAAVIGLIAFVGVIGTSRFAALKLGGPYTRGALAALFAIPAALAGYSVAHALGWFAGGTGIIAGLIGAALCAAIAAHRLIRPAI
;
A
#
# COMPACT_ATOMS: atom_id res chain seq x y z
N MET A 1 32.07 11.73 15.59
CA MET A 1 31.12 12.21 14.56
C MET A 1 31.07 11.42 13.23
N PRO A 2 31.95 10.44 12.90
CA PRO A 2 31.86 9.75 11.60
C PRO A 2 30.73 8.69 11.50
N ILE A 3 30.19 8.23 12.64
CA ILE A 3 29.13 7.21 12.70
C ILE A 3 27.71 7.77 12.52
N MET A 4 27.51 9.07 12.74
CA MET A 4 26.15 9.66 12.64
C MET A 4 25.64 9.68 11.20
N LEU A 5 26.52 9.94 10.23
CA LEU A 5 26.17 10.03 8.81
C LEU A 5 25.68 8.69 8.20
N PRO A 6 26.36 7.54 8.42
CA PRO A 6 25.82 6.26 7.95
C PRO A 6 24.52 5.88 8.66
N LEU A 7 24.35 6.21 9.94
CA LEU A 7 23.14 5.86 10.70
C LEU A 7 21.91 6.67 10.23
N THR A 8 22.09 7.95 9.92
CA THR A 8 21.01 8.79 9.36
C THR A 8 20.61 8.36 7.95
N LEU A 9 21.59 7.99 7.10
CA LEU A 9 21.32 7.42 5.77
C LEU A 9 20.53 6.12 5.85
N LEU A 10 20.88 5.23 6.79
CA LEU A 10 20.17 3.98 7.00
C LEU A 10 18.73 4.23 7.48
N GLY A 11 18.54 5.16 8.43
CA GLY A 11 17.22 5.57 8.89
C GLY A 11 16.35 6.17 7.78
N ALA A 12 16.92 7.05 6.94
CA ALA A 12 16.22 7.62 5.80
C ALA A 12 15.85 6.54 4.76
N GLY A 13 16.76 5.62 4.46
CA GLY A 13 16.49 4.49 3.58
C GLY A 13 15.35 3.60 4.10
N TYR A 14 15.35 3.31 5.41
CA TYR A 14 14.27 2.55 6.04
C TYR A 14 12.93 3.29 5.99
N LEU A 15 12.91 4.60 6.22
CA LEU A 15 11.70 5.41 6.12
C LEU A 15 11.12 5.35 4.70
N ILE A 16 11.96 5.55 3.68
CA ILE A 16 11.56 5.47 2.27
C ILE A 16 10.97 4.09 1.97
N TYR A 17 11.65 3.02 2.41
CA TYR A 17 11.16 1.66 2.27
C TYR A 17 9.76 1.49 2.89
N GLN A 18 9.54 2.01 4.10
CA GLN A 18 8.27 1.86 4.79
C GLN A 18 7.13 2.61 4.09
N ILE A 19 7.40 3.78 3.52
CA ILE A 19 6.40 4.55 2.76
C ILE A 19 6.00 3.79 1.50
N PHE A 20 6.95 3.25 0.75
CA PHE A 20 6.66 2.43 -0.44
C PHE A 20 5.96 1.11 -0.08
N ALA A 21 6.36 0.47 1.02
CA ALA A 21 5.67 -0.71 1.54
C ALA A 21 4.21 -0.38 1.89
N GLY A 22 3.95 0.79 2.49
CA GLY A 22 2.60 1.31 2.73
C GLY A 22 1.82 1.58 1.44
N ALA A 23 2.45 2.17 0.43
CA ALA A 23 1.82 2.42 -0.86
C ALA A 23 1.31 1.14 -1.54
N THR A 24 2.00 0.00 -1.38
CA THR A 24 1.51 -1.30 -1.89
C THR A 24 0.24 -1.81 -1.20
N LEU A 25 -0.11 -1.25 -0.04
CA LEU A 25 -1.29 -1.58 0.76
C LEU A 25 -2.37 -0.48 0.67
N ALA A 26 -2.29 0.40 -0.34
CA ALA A 26 -3.20 1.54 -0.50
C ALA A 26 -4.69 1.14 -0.47
N LEU A 27 -5.07 0.07 -1.17
CA LEU A 27 -6.46 -0.40 -1.21
C LEU A 27 -6.96 -0.87 0.18
N PRO A 28 -6.27 -1.80 0.89
CA PRO A 28 -6.61 -2.14 2.27
C PRO A 28 -6.70 -0.93 3.20
N ILE A 29 -5.75 0.00 3.10
CA ILE A 29 -5.70 1.20 3.94
C ILE A 29 -6.91 2.10 3.66
N ALA A 30 -7.24 2.34 2.39
CA ALA A 30 -8.37 3.17 2.01
C ALA A 30 -9.70 2.60 2.52
N LEU A 31 -9.91 1.28 2.37
CA LEU A 31 -11.10 0.60 2.87
C LEU A 31 -11.19 0.61 4.40
N ALA A 32 -10.06 0.42 5.08
CA ALA A 32 -9.98 0.50 6.54
C ALA A 32 -10.35 1.90 7.06
N ILE A 33 -9.82 2.94 6.43
CA ILE A 33 -10.10 4.34 6.75
C ILE A 33 -11.59 4.64 6.50
N ALA A 34 -12.14 4.22 5.36
CA ALA A 34 -13.55 4.40 5.03
C ALA A 34 -14.47 3.70 6.03
N ALA A 35 -14.14 2.47 6.45
CA ALA A 35 -14.89 1.73 7.46
C ALA A 35 -14.83 2.43 8.84
N GLY A 36 -13.66 2.91 9.24
CA GLY A 36 -13.49 3.64 10.50
C GLY A 36 -14.26 4.96 10.53
N PHE A 37 -14.16 5.77 9.46
CA PHE A 37 -14.94 7.01 9.36
C PHE A 37 -16.45 6.75 9.27
N GLY A 38 -16.86 5.70 8.57
CA GLY A 38 -18.27 5.26 8.55
C GLY A 38 -18.76 4.94 9.96
N ALA A 39 -18.00 4.16 10.73
CA ALA A 39 -18.36 3.83 12.11
C ALA A 39 -18.44 5.07 13.01
N ALA A 40 -17.50 6.00 12.88
CA ALA A 40 -17.52 7.27 13.62
C ALA A 40 -18.76 8.12 13.25
N HIS A 41 -19.12 8.16 11.96
CA HIS A 41 -20.32 8.86 11.49
C HIS A 41 -21.62 8.26 12.06
N PHE A 42 -21.66 6.96 12.31
CA PHE A 42 -22.77 6.29 13.01
C PHE A 42 -22.75 6.46 14.54
N GLY A 43 -21.87 7.33 15.08
CA GLY A 43 -21.81 7.64 16.51
C GLY A 43 -20.94 6.69 17.33
N SER A 44 -20.09 5.87 16.70
CA SER A 44 -19.14 5.03 17.42
C SER A 44 -18.07 5.88 18.12
N SER A 45 -17.59 5.41 19.26
CA SER A 45 -16.44 6.04 19.93
C SER A 45 -15.18 5.97 19.05
N PRO A 46 -14.23 6.91 19.18
CA PRO A 46 -13.00 6.90 18.38
C PRO A 46 -12.21 5.59 18.47
N LEU A 47 -12.17 4.98 19.65
CA LEU A 47 -11.53 3.68 19.86
C LEU A 47 -12.23 2.58 19.06
N LEU A 48 -13.56 2.53 19.11
CA LEU A 48 -14.34 1.52 18.39
C LEU A 48 -14.24 1.71 16.87
N ALA A 49 -14.28 2.94 16.39
CA ALA A 49 -14.07 3.27 14.98
C ALA A 49 -12.68 2.83 14.47
N ALA A 50 -11.63 3.02 15.28
CA ALA A 50 -10.29 2.54 14.96
C ALA A 50 -10.22 1.00 14.89
N VAL A 51 -10.88 0.31 15.83
CA VAL A 51 -10.97 -1.17 15.83
C VAL A 51 -11.72 -1.68 14.59
N ILE A 52 -12.83 -1.03 14.21
CA ILE A 52 -13.59 -1.40 13.01
C ILE A 52 -12.74 -1.22 11.74
N GLY A 53 -12.00 -0.11 11.65
CA GLY A 53 -11.05 0.12 10.55
C GLY A 53 -9.97 -0.96 10.51
N LEU A 54 -9.40 -1.35 11.66
CA LEU A 54 -8.41 -2.41 11.75
C LEU A 54 -8.97 -3.77 11.30
N ILE A 55 -10.21 -4.11 11.71
CA ILE A 55 -10.88 -5.33 11.28
C ILE A 55 -11.09 -5.33 9.77
N ALA A 56 -11.52 -4.19 9.19
CA ALA A 56 -11.67 -4.05 7.74
C ALA A 56 -10.33 -4.23 7.00
N PHE A 57 -9.24 -3.63 7.52
CA PHE A 57 -7.89 -3.81 6.96
C PHE A 57 -7.48 -5.29 6.91
N VAL A 58 -7.57 -5.98 8.04
CA VAL A 58 -7.22 -7.41 8.16
C VAL A 58 -8.14 -8.26 7.28
N GLY A 59 -9.43 -7.93 7.26
CA GLY A 59 -10.44 -8.60 6.45
C GLY A 59 -10.13 -8.52 4.96
N VAL A 60 -9.79 -7.35 4.43
CA VAL A 60 -9.43 -7.17 3.01
C VAL A 60 -8.18 -7.97 2.64
N ILE A 61 -7.14 -7.98 3.49
CA ILE A 61 -5.93 -8.78 3.24
C ILE A 61 -6.22 -10.28 3.31
N GLY A 62 -6.96 -10.73 4.33
CA GLY A 62 -7.31 -12.14 4.50
C GLY A 62 -8.17 -12.65 3.36
N THR A 63 -9.24 -11.93 3.02
CA THR A 63 -10.18 -12.32 1.96
C THR A 63 -9.55 -12.30 0.57
N SER A 64 -8.70 -11.31 0.26
CA SER A 64 -8.00 -11.25 -1.02
C SER A 64 -6.99 -12.39 -1.21
N ARG A 65 -6.25 -12.75 -0.15
CA ARG A 65 -5.37 -13.92 -0.16
C ARG A 65 -6.14 -15.23 -0.32
N PHE A 66 -7.24 -15.38 0.43
CA PHE A 66 -8.10 -16.56 0.32
C PHE A 66 -8.72 -16.68 -1.07
N ALA A 67 -9.22 -15.57 -1.61
CA ALA A 67 -9.76 -15.51 -2.97
C ALA A 67 -8.68 -15.87 -4.01
N ALA A 68 -7.45 -15.37 -3.87
CA ALA A 68 -6.35 -15.71 -4.75
C ALA A 68 -5.96 -17.20 -4.71
N LEU A 69 -6.16 -17.88 -3.58
CA LEU A 69 -5.93 -19.32 -3.42
C LEU A 69 -7.08 -20.18 -3.95
N LYS A 70 -8.33 -19.74 -3.78
CA LYS A 70 -9.52 -20.51 -4.20
C LYS A 70 -9.93 -20.30 -5.66
N LEU A 71 -9.66 -19.13 -6.22
CA LEU A 71 -10.02 -18.80 -7.60
C LEU A 71 -9.00 -19.43 -8.56
N GLY A 72 -9.36 -20.56 -9.16
CA GLY A 72 -8.51 -21.26 -10.14
C GLY A 72 -8.44 -20.59 -11.52
N GLY A 73 -9.30 -19.62 -11.80
CA GLY A 73 -9.38 -18.96 -13.11
C GLY A 73 -8.27 -17.91 -13.32
N PRO A 74 -7.52 -17.94 -14.44
CA PRO A 74 -6.49 -16.94 -14.72
C PRO A 74 -7.08 -15.51 -14.82
N TYR A 75 -8.29 -15.37 -15.35
CA TYR A 75 -8.98 -14.08 -15.50
C TYR A 75 -9.39 -13.45 -14.17
N THR A 76 -9.91 -14.24 -13.23
CA THR A 76 -10.34 -13.72 -11.92
C THR A 76 -9.15 -13.34 -11.05
N ARG A 77 -8.04 -14.08 -11.15
CA ARG A 77 -6.77 -13.72 -10.50
C ARG A 77 -6.16 -12.45 -11.09
N GLY A 78 -6.22 -12.28 -12.41
CA GLY A 78 -5.80 -11.05 -13.09
C GLY A 78 -6.62 -9.84 -12.66
N ALA A 79 -7.95 -9.97 -12.58
CA ALA A 79 -8.84 -8.91 -12.12
C ALA A 79 -8.55 -8.51 -10.66
N LEU A 80 -8.34 -9.49 -9.78
CA LEU A 80 -8.02 -9.25 -8.38
C LEU A 80 -6.63 -8.60 -8.23
N ALA A 81 -5.64 -9.02 -9.02
CA ALA A 81 -4.34 -8.36 -9.07
C ALA A 81 -4.45 -6.89 -9.55
N ALA A 82 -5.25 -6.63 -10.59
CA ALA A 82 -5.47 -5.28 -11.11
C ALA A 82 -6.15 -4.37 -10.07
N LEU A 83 -7.14 -4.90 -9.33
CA LEU A 83 -7.84 -4.16 -8.28
C LEU A 83 -6.90 -3.62 -7.19
N PHE A 84 -5.87 -4.39 -6.83
CA PHE A 84 -4.85 -3.96 -5.88
C PHE A 84 -3.71 -3.16 -6.52
N ALA A 85 -3.38 -3.44 -7.77
CA ALA A 85 -2.30 -2.78 -8.49
C ALA A 85 -2.62 -1.31 -8.81
N ILE A 86 -3.85 -0.97 -9.19
CA ILE A 86 -4.21 0.41 -9.58
C ILE A 86 -4.06 1.40 -8.39
N PRO A 87 -4.63 1.15 -7.21
CA PRO A 87 -4.47 2.04 -6.06
C PRO A 87 -3.01 2.09 -5.59
N ALA A 88 -2.30 0.96 -5.65
CA ALA A 88 -0.87 0.90 -5.33
C ALA A 88 -0.03 1.73 -6.31
N ALA A 89 -0.36 1.71 -7.60
CA ALA A 89 0.31 2.51 -8.62
C ALA A 89 0.13 4.01 -8.35
N LEU A 90 -1.10 4.44 -8.08
CA LEU A 90 -1.41 5.84 -7.79
C LEU A 90 -0.70 6.32 -6.52
N ALA A 91 -0.76 5.54 -5.44
CA ALA A 91 -0.05 5.85 -4.20
C ALA A 91 1.47 5.88 -4.40
N GLY A 92 2.03 4.90 -5.12
CA GLY A 92 3.45 4.85 -5.48
C GLY A 92 3.90 6.04 -6.32
N TYR A 93 3.07 6.46 -7.28
CA TYR A 93 3.31 7.66 -8.09
C TYR A 93 3.37 8.90 -7.21
N SER A 94 2.36 9.15 -6.38
CA SER A 94 2.29 10.35 -5.54
C SER A 94 3.48 10.43 -4.58
N VAL A 95 3.84 9.32 -3.94
CA VAL A 95 5.00 9.24 -3.04
C VAL A 95 6.30 9.52 -3.78
N ALA A 96 6.55 8.80 -4.88
CA ALA A 96 7.80 8.91 -5.61
C ALA A 96 7.94 10.26 -6.32
N HIS A 97 6.82 10.84 -6.77
CA HIS A 97 6.76 12.18 -7.33
C HIS A 97 7.13 13.24 -6.29
N ALA A 98 6.54 13.16 -5.09
CA ALA A 98 6.87 14.07 -3.99
C ALA A 98 8.35 13.97 -3.61
N LEU A 99 8.87 12.74 -3.46
CA LEU A 99 10.29 12.50 -3.19
C LEU A 99 11.21 13.07 -4.29
N GLY A 100 10.85 12.89 -5.56
CA GLY A 100 11.62 13.45 -6.67
C GLY A 100 11.62 14.99 -6.68
N TRP A 101 10.51 15.60 -6.27
CA TRP A 101 10.41 17.05 -6.05
C TRP A 101 11.30 17.51 -4.88
N PHE A 102 11.25 16.81 -3.74
CA PHE A 102 12.11 17.11 -2.58
C PHE A 102 13.61 16.96 -2.88
N ALA A 103 13.97 16.04 -3.77
CA ALA A 103 15.34 15.86 -4.22
C ALA A 103 15.84 16.92 -5.23
N GLY A 104 14.99 17.89 -5.61
CA GLY A 104 15.34 18.98 -6.53
C GLY A 104 15.28 18.63 -8.01
N GLY A 105 14.66 17.50 -8.38
CA GLY A 105 14.51 17.04 -9.76
C GLY A 105 13.08 17.07 -10.28
N THR A 106 12.87 16.60 -11.52
CA THR A 106 11.52 16.39 -12.05
C THR A 106 10.93 15.11 -11.46
N GLY A 107 9.96 15.25 -10.55
CA GLY A 107 9.32 14.11 -9.88
C GLY A 107 8.55 13.15 -10.80
N ILE A 108 8.40 13.46 -12.10
CA ILE A 108 7.59 12.67 -13.03
C ILE A 108 8.22 11.29 -13.28
N ILE A 109 9.52 11.22 -13.56
CA ILE A 109 10.21 9.95 -13.83
C ILE A 109 10.22 9.09 -12.58
N ALA A 110 10.56 9.68 -11.43
CA ALA A 110 10.50 9.00 -10.13
C ALA A 110 9.07 8.49 -9.84
N GLY A 111 8.06 9.32 -10.11
CA GLY A 111 6.64 8.97 -10.03
C GLY A 111 6.30 7.73 -10.85
N LEU A 112 6.67 7.69 -12.13
CA LEU A 112 6.38 6.56 -13.02
C LEU A 112 7.07 5.27 -12.55
N ILE A 113 8.33 5.35 -12.11
CA ILE A 113 9.07 4.20 -11.55
C ILE A 113 8.37 3.71 -10.27
N GLY A 114 8.01 4.63 -9.37
CA GLY A 114 7.30 4.32 -8.14
C GLY A 114 5.94 3.66 -8.38
N ALA A 115 5.18 4.16 -9.36
CA ALA A 115 3.92 3.54 -9.80
C ALA A 115 4.14 2.10 -10.29
N ALA A 116 5.08 1.90 -11.22
CA ALA A 116 5.33 0.59 -11.80
C ALA A 116 5.77 -0.44 -10.74
N LEU A 117 6.70 -0.05 -9.86
CA LEU A 117 7.19 -0.92 -8.79
C LEU A 117 6.08 -1.26 -7.77
N CYS A 118 5.32 -0.28 -7.30
CA CYS A 118 4.23 -0.54 -6.36
C CYS A 118 3.13 -1.40 -6.96
N ALA A 119 2.76 -1.16 -8.22
CA ALA A 119 1.78 -1.96 -8.95
C ALA A 119 2.26 -3.42 -9.10
N ALA A 120 3.52 -3.61 -9.52
CA ALA A 120 4.10 -4.92 -9.69
C ALA A 120 4.17 -5.70 -8.37
N ILE A 121 4.59 -5.04 -7.27
CA ILE A 121 4.66 -5.68 -5.95
C ILE A 121 3.26 -6.06 -5.44
N ALA A 122 2.28 -5.16 -5.58
CA ALA A 122 0.90 -5.42 -5.17
C ALA A 122 0.29 -6.60 -5.96
N ALA A 123 0.49 -6.63 -7.27
CA ALA A 123 0.05 -7.73 -8.13
C ALA A 123 0.77 -9.05 -7.77
N HIS A 124 2.10 -9.00 -7.58
CA HIS A 124 2.90 -10.19 -7.28
C HIS A 124 2.47 -10.87 -5.97
N ARG A 125 2.12 -10.09 -4.94
CA ARG A 125 1.61 -10.61 -3.65
C ARG A 125 0.34 -11.46 -3.79
N LEU A 126 -0.44 -11.27 -4.86
CA LEU A 126 -1.69 -11.99 -5.12
C LEU A 126 -1.50 -13.13 -6.14
N ILE A 127 -0.54 -13.01 -7.04
CA ILE A 127 -0.23 -14.04 -8.05
C ILE A 127 0.60 -15.17 -7.44
N ARG A 128 1.49 -14.86 -6.48
CA ARG A 128 2.19 -15.85 -5.67
C ARG A 128 1.80 -15.66 -4.20
N PRO A 129 0.60 -16.09 -3.78
CA PRO A 129 0.33 -16.24 -2.36
C PRO A 129 1.34 -17.27 -1.84
N ALA A 130 2.24 -16.85 -0.94
CA ALA A 130 3.22 -17.75 -0.35
C ALA A 130 2.50 -18.97 0.22
N ILE A 131 3.04 -20.15 -0.11
CA ILE A 131 2.65 -21.45 0.43
C ILE A 131 3.05 -21.48 1.90
#